data_AF-A0A0Q8GPL6-F1
#
_entry.id   AF-A0A0Q8GPL6-F1
#
_cell.length_a   1.000
_cell.length_b   1.000
_cell.length_c   1.000
_cell.angle_alpha   90.00
_cell.angle_beta   90.00
_cell.angle_gamma   90.00
#
_symmetry.space_group_name_H-M   'P 1'
#
loop_
_entity.id
_entity.type
_entity.pdbx_description
1 polymer ?
#
loop_
_entity_poly.entity_id
_entity_poly.type
_entity_poly.pdbx_seq_one_letter_code
_entity_poly.pdbx_strand_id
1 'polypeptide(L)'
;MGAWWADQRANGEATALRRRCPPATVAADQIPASIRSAWALQAPEELPGLATDDAAWLRCSLGLAQFFEGCRLQRECGPCALPSKAADSVWHVWLKVDPGGLAVWQERYFSRVVEHRGADDLGAPLDDCLARTWVGACRSEGKGLLGPQLPLVFALDGLLCLPTGWAYQHKRGALLHRQIDGFGQPGGAAFAHASVAAAGLVALGLISEAELISLRRQQAGDSGGATGGPVDAGSCSVSDGGGCSCGSGCGGGS
;
A
#
# COMPACT_ATOMS: atom_id res chain seq x y z
N MET A 1 -13.96 -28.38 -8.91
CA MET A 1 -13.47 -27.26 -9.75
C MET A 1 -13.25 -25.95 -9.01
N GLY A 2 -13.86 -25.68 -7.85
CA GLY A 2 -13.72 -24.37 -7.15
C GLY A 2 -12.38 -24.09 -6.45
N ALA A 3 -11.70 -25.11 -5.92
CA ALA A 3 -10.45 -24.93 -5.15
C ALA A 3 -9.29 -24.41 -6.03
N TRP A 4 -9.14 -24.95 -7.24
CA TRP A 4 -8.08 -24.53 -8.17
C TRP A 4 -8.18 -23.04 -8.58
N TRP A 5 -9.39 -22.52 -8.78
CA TRP A 5 -9.60 -21.10 -9.08
C TRP A 5 -9.36 -20.19 -7.87
N ALA A 6 -9.59 -20.69 -6.65
CA ALA A 6 -9.28 -19.96 -5.43
C ALA A 6 -7.75 -19.87 -5.25
N ASP A 7 -7.03 -20.97 -5.45
CA ASP A 7 -5.57 -21.01 -5.36
C ASP A 7 -4.89 -20.13 -6.40
N GLN A 8 -5.38 -20.13 -7.65
CA GLN A 8 -4.85 -19.25 -8.69
C GLN A 8 -5.06 -17.76 -8.37
N ARG A 9 -6.22 -17.39 -7.81
CA ARG A 9 -6.49 -16.02 -7.38
C ARG A 9 -5.59 -15.61 -6.22
N ALA A 10 -5.45 -16.47 -5.21
CA ALA A 10 -4.57 -16.24 -4.08
C ALA A 10 -3.10 -16.06 -4.52
N ASN A 11 -2.63 -16.90 -5.45
CA ASN A 11 -1.27 -16.79 -5.98
C ASN A 11 -1.08 -15.52 -6.84
N GLY A 12 -2.10 -15.13 -7.60
CA GLY A 12 -2.12 -13.87 -8.36
C GLY A 12 -2.05 -12.65 -7.46
N GLU A 13 -2.84 -12.64 -6.38
CA GLU A 13 -2.82 -11.58 -5.36
C GLU A 13 -1.48 -11.50 -4.64
N ALA A 14 -0.92 -12.64 -4.23
CA ALA A 14 0.40 -12.70 -3.60
C ALA A 14 1.49 -12.14 -4.52
N THR A 15 1.45 -12.50 -5.81
CA THR A 15 2.39 -11.99 -6.81
C THR A 15 2.23 -10.49 -7.02
N ALA A 16 0.99 -9.99 -7.14
CA ALA A 16 0.71 -8.57 -7.29
C ALA A 16 1.18 -7.77 -6.07
N LEU A 17 0.97 -8.29 -4.86
CA LEU A 17 1.39 -7.66 -3.62
C LEU A 17 2.91 -7.52 -3.54
N ARG A 18 3.64 -8.62 -3.84
CA ARG A 18 5.11 -8.64 -3.90
C ARG A 18 5.70 -7.66 -4.93
N ARG A 19 5.00 -7.44 -6.04
CA ARG A 19 5.45 -6.50 -7.08
C ARG A 19 5.28 -5.03 -6.69
N ARG A 20 4.36 -4.70 -5.78
CA ARG A 20 4.07 -3.30 -5.40
C ARG A 20 5.25 -2.64 -4.69
N CYS A 21 5.94 -3.38 -3.81
CA CYS A 21 7.11 -2.87 -3.11
C CYS A 21 8.25 -3.90 -3.17
N PRO A 22 9.13 -3.84 -4.18
CA PRO A 22 10.24 -4.78 -4.32
C PRO A 22 11.20 -4.78 -3.13
N PRO A 23 11.64 -3.62 -2.56
CA PRO A 23 12.53 -3.62 -1.39
C PRO A 23 11.91 -4.30 -0.16
N ALA A 24 10.66 -3.98 0.17
CA ALA A 24 9.97 -4.59 1.30
C ALA A 24 9.74 -6.09 1.07
N THR A 25 9.50 -6.51 -0.18
CA THR A 25 9.33 -7.93 -0.52
C THR A 25 10.59 -8.72 -0.29
N VAL A 26 11.73 -8.23 -0.78
CA VAL A 26 13.02 -8.87 -0.54
C VAL A 26 13.28 -9.00 0.95
N ALA A 27 12.99 -7.96 1.74
CA ALA A 27 13.19 -8.01 3.18
C ALA A 27 12.24 -9.00 3.88
N ALA A 28 10.95 -9.00 3.53
CA ALA A 28 9.94 -9.87 4.12
C ALA A 28 10.20 -11.36 3.85
N ASP A 29 10.65 -11.71 2.65
CA ASP A 29 11.01 -13.10 2.30
C ASP A 29 12.26 -13.59 3.07
N GLN A 30 13.00 -12.70 3.73
CA GLN A 30 14.21 -13.00 4.50
C GLN A 30 13.95 -13.06 6.01
N ILE A 31 12.69 -12.93 6.44
CA ILE A 31 12.30 -13.12 7.83
C ILE A 31 12.42 -14.62 8.17
N PRO A 32 13.13 -14.99 9.25
CA PRO A 32 13.35 -16.40 9.57
C PRO A 32 12.05 -17.18 9.80
N ALA A 33 12.01 -18.43 9.35
CA ALA A 33 10.85 -19.31 9.53
C ALA A 33 10.51 -19.54 11.02
N SER A 34 11.49 -19.45 11.93
CA SER A 34 11.27 -19.51 13.37
C SER A 34 10.38 -18.36 13.86
N ILE A 35 10.54 -17.16 13.31
CA ILE A 35 9.71 -15.99 13.64
C ILE A 35 8.29 -16.18 13.12
N ARG A 36 8.12 -16.70 11.90
CA ARG A 36 6.81 -17.06 11.36
C ARG A 36 6.08 -18.05 12.27
N SER A 37 6.76 -19.12 12.67
CA SER A 37 6.18 -20.14 13.55
C SER A 37 5.83 -19.56 14.92
N ALA A 38 6.69 -18.72 15.49
CA ALA A 38 6.40 -18.04 16.75
C ALA A 38 5.21 -17.07 16.64
N TRP A 39 5.11 -16.35 15.52
CA TRP A 39 4.02 -15.40 15.26
C TRP A 39 2.67 -16.11 15.16
N ALA A 40 2.60 -17.23 14.43
CA ALA A 40 1.38 -18.01 14.31
C ALA A 40 0.85 -18.54 15.65
N LEU A 41 1.73 -18.72 16.64
CA LEU A 41 1.37 -19.15 17.99
C LEU A 41 1.00 -17.99 18.91
N GLN A 42 1.75 -16.90 18.88
CA GLN A 42 1.67 -15.82 19.89
C GLN A 42 0.79 -14.65 19.47
N ALA A 43 0.70 -14.33 18.17
CA ALA A 43 -0.02 -13.16 17.72
C ALA A 43 -1.54 -13.19 18.03
N PRO A 44 -2.23 -14.35 17.98
CA PRO A 44 -3.63 -14.42 18.39
C PRO A 44 -3.89 -14.20 19.88
N GLU A 45 -2.88 -14.39 20.74
CA GLU A 45 -2.99 -14.11 22.18
C GLU A 45 -3.09 -12.60 22.43
N GLU A 46 -2.32 -11.81 21.68
CA GLU A 46 -2.32 -10.35 21.74
C GLU A 46 -3.47 -9.73 20.94
N LEU A 47 -3.76 -10.32 19.77
CA LEU A 47 -4.77 -9.84 18.83
C LEU A 47 -5.79 -10.95 18.52
N PRO A 48 -6.78 -11.18 19.41
CA PRO A 48 -7.83 -12.15 19.18
C PRO A 48 -8.56 -11.91 17.85
N GLY A 49 -8.66 -12.95 17.03
CA GLY A 49 -9.30 -12.88 15.70
C GLY A 49 -8.35 -12.56 14.55
N LEU A 50 -7.05 -12.35 14.81
CA LEU A 50 -6.04 -12.30 13.75
C LEU A 50 -5.90 -13.67 13.07
N ALA A 51 -6.08 -13.70 11.75
CA ALA A 51 -5.78 -14.89 10.96
C ALA A 51 -4.26 -15.18 10.96
N THR A 52 -3.89 -16.46 11.08
CA THR A 52 -2.48 -16.92 11.14
C THR A 52 -2.08 -17.81 9.96
N ASP A 53 -2.88 -17.81 8.90
CA ASP A 53 -2.58 -18.52 7.66
C ASP A 53 -1.46 -17.85 6.84
N ASP A 54 -1.01 -18.53 5.78
CA ASP A 54 0.06 -18.09 4.89
C ASP A 54 -0.23 -16.74 4.23
N ALA A 55 -1.49 -16.46 3.94
CA ALA A 55 -1.89 -15.22 3.29
C ALA A 55 -1.87 -14.04 4.28
N ALA A 56 -2.26 -14.29 5.54
CA ALA A 56 -2.13 -13.33 6.62
C ALA A 56 -0.66 -13.07 6.94
N TRP A 57 0.17 -14.12 7.08
CA TRP A 57 1.61 -13.98 7.26
C TRP A 57 2.25 -13.12 6.17
N LEU A 58 1.94 -13.41 4.90
CA LEU A 58 2.47 -12.65 3.76
C LEU A 58 2.12 -11.16 3.88
N ARG A 59 0.86 -10.83 4.20
CA ARG A 59 0.41 -9.44 4.32
C ARG A 59 1.05 -8.74 5.52
N CYS A 60 1.13 -9.40 6.68
CA CYS A 60 1.72 -8.83 7.89
C CYS A 60 3.23 -8.59 7.75
N SER A 61 3.96 -9.59 7.26
CA SER A 61 5.42 -9.49 7.03
C SER A 61 5.77 -8.42 6.01
N LEU A 62 5.02 -8.33 4.91
CA LEU A 62 5.18 -7.26 3.91
C LEU A 62 4.81 -5.89 4.46
N GLY A 63 3.72 -5.78 5.23
CA GLY A 63 3.33 -4.53 5.87
C GLY A 63 4.40 -4.01 6.83
N LEU A 64 4.99 -4.89 7.63
CA LEU A 64 6.09 -4.55 8.52
C LEU A 64 7.35 -4.13 7.74
N ALA A 65 7.74 -4.89 6.72
CA ALA A 65 8.89 -4.53 5.89
C ALA A 65 8.66 -3.20 5.14
N GLN A 66 7.44 -2.92 4.68
CA GLN A 66 7.08 -1.64 4.08
C GLN A 66 7.21 -0.49 5.08
N PHE A 67 6.81 -0.69 6.34
CA PHE A 67 6.98 0.33 7.37
C PHE A 67 8.46 0.72 7.51
N PHE A 68 9.36 -0.25 7.62
CA PHE A 68 10.80 0.04 7.73
C PHE A 68 11.37 0.68 6.46
N GLU A 69 10.90 0.29 5.28
CA GLU A 69 11.24 0.97 4.04
C GLU A 69 10.76 2.43 4.05
N GLY A 70 9.56 2.69 4.57
CA GLY A 70 9.03 4.04 4.81
C GLY A 70 9.94 4.83 5.75
N CYS A 71 10.35 4.24 6.88
CA CYS A 71 11.29 4.85 7.82
C CYS A 71 12.64 5.20 7.16
N ARG A 72 13.16 4.33 6.29
CA ARG A 72 14.38 4.57 5.52
C ARG A 72 14.22 5.77 4.58
N LEU A 73 13.11 5.82 3.83
CA LEU A 73 12.79 6.90 2.90
C LEU A 73 12.52 8.23 3.62
N GLN A 74 12.18 8.20 4.90
CA GLN A 74 11.86 9.38 5.72
C GLN A 74 12.94 9.68 6.78
N ARG A 75 14.16 9.13 6.62
CA ARG A 75 15.22 9.20 7.64
C ARG A 75 15.58 10.63 8.10
N GLU A 76 15.38 11.62 7.23
CA GLU A 76 15.68 13.04 7.45
C GLU A 76 14.48 13.82 7.99
N CYS A 77 13.27 13.23 7.94
CA CYS A 77 12.01 13.91 8.25
C CYS A 77 11.53 13.68 9.69
N GLY A 78 12.10 12.71 10.41
CA GLY A 78 11.78 12.41 11.81
C GLY A 78 11.17 11.02 12.04
N PRO A 79 10.60 10.77 13.24
CA PRO A 79 10.04 9.46 13.60
C PRO A 79 8.76 9.16 12.82
N CYS A 80 8.58 7.87 12.50
CA CYS A 80 7.42 7.30 11.81
C CYS A 80 6.57 6.49 12.80
N ALA A 81 5.25 6.42 12.58
CA ALA A 81 4.33 5.63 13.39
C ALA A 81 3.78 4.46 12.58
N LEU A 82 3.78 3.24 13.14
CA LEU A 82 3.24 2.06 12.47
C LEU A 82 1.70 2.07 12.52
N PRO A 83 0.99 2.17 11.37
CA PRO A 83 -0.46 2.34 11.37
C PRO A 83 -1.25 1.02 11.51
N SER A 84 -0.60 -0.14 11.51
CA SER A 84 -1.28 -1.45 11.51
C SER A 84 -0.87 -2.29 12.71
N LYS A 85 -1.87 -2.74 13.47
CA LYS A 85 -1.69 -3.68 14.57
C LYS A 85 -1.26 -5.06 14.05
N ALA A 86 -1.77 -5.48 12.89
CA ALA A 86 -1.38 -6.74 12.29
C ALA A 86 0.12 -6.78 11.93
N ALA A 87 0.65 -5.71 11.35
CA ALA A 87 2.09 -5.58 11.11
C ALA A 87 2.89 -5.49 12.42
N ASP A 88 2.38 -4.75 13.40
CA ASP A 88 3.02 -4.59 14.72
C ASP A 88 3.14 -5.92 15.47
N SER A 89 2.16 -6.82 15.33
CA SER A 89 2.23 -8.16 15.94
C SER A 89 3.45 -8.98 15.50
N VAL A 90 3.88 -8.83 14.24
CA VAL A 90 5.11 -9.48 13.76
C VAL A 90 6.33 -8.87 14.46
N TRP A 91 6.34 -7.55 14.64
CA TRP A 91 7.42 -6.84 15.31
C TRP A 91 7.50 -7.21 16.80
N HIS A 92 6.38 -7.21 17.53
CA HIS A 92 6.31 -7.63 18.93
C HIS A 92 6.84 -9.05 19.12
N VAL A 93 6.39 -10.00 18.30
CA VAL A 93 6.87 -11.39 18.39
C VAL A 93 8.36 -11.47 18.10
N TRP A 94 8.86 -10.77 17.07
CA TRP A 94 10.27 -10.80 16.74
C TRP A 94 11.15 -10.19 17.84
N LEU A 95 10.73 -9.07 18.44
CA LEU A 95 11.43 -8.47 19.59
C LEU A 95 11.52 -9.41 20.79
N LYS A 96 10.48 -10.21 21.03
CA LYS A 96 10.45 -11.16 22.14
C LYS A 96 11.31 -12.39 21.87
N VAL A 97 11.36 -12.87 20.63
CA VAL A 97 12.04 -14.12 20.26
C VAL A 97 13.51 -13.91 19.92
N ASP A 98 13.83 -12.89 19.12
CA ASP A 98 15.17 -12.63 18.59
C ASP A 98 15.37 -11.13 18.30
N PRO A 99 15.51 -10.29 19.34
CA PRO A 99 15.72 -8.86 19.17
C PRO A 99 17.04 -8.54 18.44
N GLY A 100 18.07 -9.37 18.61
CA GLY A 100 19.36 -9.22 17.94
C GLY A 100 19.25 -9.48 16.43
N GLY A 101 18.59 -10.56 16.04
CA GLY A 101 18.35 -10.87 14.63
C GLY A 101 17.44 -9.85 13.94
N LEU A 102 16.47 -9.29 14.66
CA LEU A 102 15.66 -8.17 14.16
C LEU A 102 16.53 -6.94 13.83
N ALA A 103 17.41 -6.53 14.76
CA ALA A 103 18.28 -5.38 14.53
C ALA A 103 19.24 -5.61 13.34
N VAL A 104 19.81 -6.81 13.22
CA VAL A 104 20.66 -7.18 12.07
C VAL A 104 19.88 -7.17 10.76
N TRP A 105 18.65 -7.69 10.76
CA TRP A 105 17.78 -7.67 9.59
C TRP A 105 17.42 -6.23 9.19
N GLN A 106 17.04 -5.38 10.15
CA GLN A 106 16.71 -3.98 9.89
C GLN A 106 17.91 -3.22 9.29
N GLU A 107 19.10 -3.39 9.86
CA GLU A 107 20.33 -2.76 9.36
C GLU A 107 20.66 -3.26 7.95
N ARG A 108 20.54 -4.56 7.68
CA ARG A 108 20.85 -5.16 6.37
C ARG A 108 19.94 -4.64 5.26
N TYR A 109 18.63 -4.58 5.48
CA TYR A 109 17.67 -4.26 4.41
C TYR A 109 17.28 -2.78 4.36
N PHE A 110 17.40 -2.05 5.47
CA PHE A 110 16.98 -0.66 5.56
C PHE A 110 18.08 0.30 6.00
N SER A 111 19.29 -0.19 6.27
CA SER A 111 20.46 0.61 6.69
C SER A 111 20.17 1.50 7.92
N ARG A 112 19.29 1.00 8.78
CA ARG A 112 18.92 1.64 10.04
C ARG A 112 18.20 0.63 10.93
N VAL A 113 18.55 0.65 12.20
CA VAL A 113 17.74 0.10 13.28
C VAL A 113 16.70 1.13 13.72
N VAL A 114 15.43 0.73 13.73
CA VAL A 114 14.31 1.52 14.25
C VAL A 114 13.90 0.91 15.58
N GLU A 115 13.99 1.69 16.65
CA GLU A 115 13.52 1.30 17.98
C GLU A 115 12.00 1.22 18.00
N HIS A 116 11.47 0.13 18.54
CA HIS A 116 10.03 -0.01 18.79
C HIS A 116 9.65 0.85 19.99
N ARG A 117 8.70 1.76 19.77
CA ARG A 117 8.28 2.75 20.76
C ARG A 117 6.76 2.89 20.69
N GLY A 118 6.14 3.02 21.87
CA GLY A 118 4.73 3.37 21.98
C GLY A 118 4.48 4.78 21.43
N ALA A 119 3.21 5.09 21.16
CA ALA A 119 2.83 6.39 20.60
C ALA A 119 3.31 7.58 21.47
N ASP A 120 3.29 7.41 22.79
CA ASP A 120 3.71 8.44 23.76
C ASP A 120 5.23 8.68 23.76
N ASP A 121 6.02 7.69 23.32
CA ASP A 121 7.49 7.72 23.33
C ASP A 121 8.11 8.10 21.97
N LEU A 122 7.28 8.41 20.95
CA LEU A 122 7.77 8.76 19.62
C LEU A 122 8.55 10.08 19.61
N GLY A 123 8.27 10.98 20.55
CA GLY A 123 8.91 12.30 20.64
C GLY A 123 8.43 13.32 19.61
N ALA A 124 7.31 13.04 18.94
CA ALA A 124 6.62 13.94 18.01
C ALA A 124 5.11 13.63 18.00
N PRO A 125 4.25 14.57 17.57
CA PRO A 125 2.82 14.31 17.45
C PRO A 125 2.54 13.09 16.58
N LEU A 126 1.64 12.20 17.04
CA LEU A 126 1.29 10.97 16.33
C LEU A 126 0.83 11.25 14.89
N ASP A 127 0.10 12.34 14.68
CA ASP A 127 -0.40 12.72 13.35
C ASP A 127 0.74 13.00 12.36
N ASP A 128 1.81 13.65 12.82
CA ASP A 128 2.99 13.96 12.01
C ASP A 128 3.80 12.69 11.71
N CYS A 129 3.91 11.80 12.70
CA CYS A 129 4.54 10.50 12.54
C CYS A 129 3.80 9.64 11.50
N LEU A 130 2.46 9.65 11.54
CA LEU A 130 1.62 8.98 10.54
C LEU A 130 1.76 9.63 9.16
N ALA A 131 1.88 10.96 9.07
CA ALA A 131 2.10 11.66 7.81
C ALA A 131 3.44 11.28 7.16
N ARG A 132 4.52 11.16 7.94
CA ARG A 132 5.80 10.64 7.45
C ARG A 132 5.65 9.20 6.95
N THR A 133 5.02 8.33 7.74
CA THR A 133 4.79 6.94 7.35
C THR A 133 3.94 6.84 6.08
N TRP A 134 2.93 7.68 5.93
CA TRP A 134 2.10 7.77 4.72
C TRP A 134 2.94 8.08 3.48
N VAL A 135 3.76 9.13 3.54
CA VAL A 135 4.61 9.55 2.41
C VAL A 135 5.62 8.45 2.07
N GLY A 136 6.30 7.88 3.08
CA GLY A 136 7.24 6.79 2.90
C GLY A 136 6.59 5.56 2.26
N ALA A 137 5.45 5.11 2.78
CA ALA A 137 4.74 3.94 2.30
C ALA A 137 4.17 4.14 0.88
N CYS A 138 3.64 5.32 0.58
CA CYS A 138 3.18 5.67 -0.77
C CYS A 138 4.33 5.68 -1.78
N ARG A 139 5.47 6.33 -1.45
CA ARG A 139 6.66 6.35 -2.32
C ARG A 139 7.22 4.94 -2.55
N SER A 140 7.24 4.14 -1.49
CA SER A 140 7.67 2.74 -1.50
C SER A 140 6.85 1.85 -2.46
N GLU A 141 5.59 2.20 -2.72
CA GLU A 141 4.70 1.50 -3.64
C GLU A 141 4.44 2.20 -4.98
N GLY A 142 4.98 3.41 -5.18
CA GLY A 142 4.63 4.25 -6.32
C GLY A 142 3.18 4.73 -6.32
N LYS A 143 2.55 4.86 -5.15
CA LYS A 143 1.18 5.41 -5.00
C LYS A 143 1.18 6.92 -4.91
N GLY A 144 0.12 7.53 -5.44
CA GLY A 144 -0.11 8.98 -5.34
C GLY A 144 -0.45 9.41 -3.92
N LEU A 145 0.27 10.42 -3.41
CA LEU A 145 0.12 10.94 -2.04
C LEU A 145 -1.27 11.52 -1.73
N LEU A 146 -1.96 12.00 -2.77
CA LEU A 146 -3.30 12.61 -2.67
C LEU A 146 -4.40 11.68 -3.20
N GLY A 147 -4.03 10.50 -3.70
CA GLY A 147 -4.94 9.55 -4.31
C GLY A 147 -5.79 8.80 -3.28
N PRO A 148 -6.91 8.18 -3.68
CA PRO A 148 -7.77 7.43 -2.75
C PRO A 148 -7.15 6.09 -2.32
N GLN A 149 -6.10 5.63 -3.00
CA GLN A 149 -5.52 4.33 -2.77
C GLN A 149 -4.58 4.33 -1.57
N LEU A 150 -4.82 3.41 -0.63
CA LEU A 150 -3.96 3.23 0.52
C LEU A 150 -2.73 2.39 0.18
N PRO A 151 -1.54 2.71 0.71
CA PRO A 151 -0.43 1.76 0.80
C PRO A 151 -0.80 0.60 1.75
N LEU A 152 -0.18 -0.56 1.54
CA LEU A 152 -0.48 -1.84 2.18
C LEU A 152 -0.52 -1.69 3.71
N VAL A 153 0.51 -1.10 4.32
CA VAL A 153 0.60 -0.98 5.78
C VAL A 153 -0.58 -0.21 6.39
N PHE A 154 -1.18 0.74 5.67
CA PHE A 154 -2.40 1.44 6.12
C PHE A 154 -3.69 0.65 5.81
N ALA A 155 -3.69 -0.16 4.75
CA ALA A 155 -4.84 -0.99 4.40
C ALA A 155 -4.93 -2.29 5.21
N LEU A 156 -3.83 -2.70 5.84
CA LEU A 156 -3.60 -4.06 6.30
C LEU A 156 -4.65 -4.59 7.28
N ASP A 157 -4.92 -3.84 8.36
CA ASP A 157 -5.87 -4.26 9.40
C ASP A 157 -7.28 -4.44 8.80
N GLY A 158 -7.69 -3.54 7.91
CA GLY A 158 -8.97 -3.64 7.19
C GLY A 158 -9.03 -4.82 6.22
N LEU A 159 -7.93 -5.12 5.51
CA LEU A 159 -7.85 -6.28 4.61
C LEU A 159 -7.95 -7.61 5.36
N LEU A 160 -7.49 -7.65 6.61
CA LEU A 160 -7.57 -8.82 7.48
C LEU A 160 -8.85 -8.86 8.31
N CYS A 161 -9.71 -7.83 8.23
CA CYS A 161 -10.87 -7.66 9.09
C CYS A 161 -10.49 -7.80 10.58
N LEU A 162 -9.30 -7.31 10.96
CA LEU A 162 -8.71 -7.54 12.28
C LEU A 162 -9.57 -6.87 13.37
N PRO A 163 -10.16 -7.63 14.31
CA PRO A 163 -10.85 -7.04 15.43
C PRO A 163 -9.94 -6.10 16.22
N THR A 164 -10.45 -4.94 16.62
CA THR A 164 -9.71 -3.86 17.29
C THR A 164 -8.64 -3.16 16.44
N GLY A 165 -8.45 -3.57 15.18
CA GLY A 165 -7.55 -2.92 14.23
C GLY A 165 -8.09 -1.58 13.72
N TRP A 166 -7.35 -1.00 12.78
CA TRP A 166 -7.68 0.30 12.18
C TRP A 166 -8.11 0.19 10.72
N ALA A 167 -9.27 0.75 10.40
CA ALA A 167 -9.73 0.90 9.03
C ALA A 167 -9.46 2.31 8.53
N TYR A 168 -8.39 2.46 7.74
CA TYR A 168 -8.06 3.72 7.09
C TYR A 168 -8.86 3.92 5.79
N GLN A 169 -9.09 5.18 5.43
CA GLN A 169 -9.65 5.61 4.15
C GLN A 169 -9.07 6.98 3.78
N HIS A 170 -8.69 7.17 2.52
CA HIS A 170 -8.28 8.49 2.03
C HIS A 170 -9.42 9.11 1.19
N LYS A 171 -10.08 10.13 1.74
CA LYS A 171 -11.27 10.75 1.13
C LYS A 171 -11.18 12.26 1.17
N ARG A 172 -11.47 12.91 0.04
CA ARG A 172 -11.43 14.38 -0.11
C ARG A 172 -10.10 15.01 0.33
N GLY A 173 -8.99 14.31 0.09
CA GLY A 173 -7.66 14.81 0.42
C GLY A 173 -7.29 14.75 1.89
N ALA A 174 -8.02 13.98 2.71
CA ALA A 174 -7.69 13.71 4.10
C ALA A 174 -7.65 12.20 4.34
N LEU A 175 -6.72 11.76 5.19
CA LEU A 175 -6.70 10.40 5.72
C LEU A 175 -7.62 10.34 6.93
N LEU A 176 -8.52 9.37 6.93
CA LEU A 176 -9.45 9.09 8.01
C LEU A 176 -9.14 7.69 8.54
N HIS A 177 -9.30 7.47 9.84
CA HIS A 177 -9.36 6.12 10.39
C HIS A 177 -10.63 5.91 11.19
N ARG A 178 -11.02 4.63 11.30
CA ARG A 178 -12.05 4.12 12.21
C ARG A 178 -11.53 2.89 12.90
N GLN A 179 -12.10 2.58 14.06
CA GLN A 179 -11.82 1.31 14.72
C GLN A 179 -12.63 0.18 14.07
N ILE A 180 -12.01 -0.99 13.95
CA ILE A 180 -12.67 -2.22 13.52
C ILE A 180 -13.26 -2.91 14.76
N ASP A 181 -14.55 -3.24 14.70
CA ASP A 181 -15.25 -3.91 15.80
C ASP A 181 -14.93 -5.40 15.91
N GLY A 182 -15.55 -6.08 16.89
CA GLY A 182 -15.37 -7.53 17.10
C GLY A 182 -15.84 -8.42 15.95
N PHE A 183 -16.60 -7.87 15.00
CA PHE A 183 -17.09 -8.57 13.81
C PHE A 183 -16.28 -8.24 12.55
N GLY A 184 -15.15 -7.54 12.70
CA GLY A 184 -14.29 -7.17 11.59
C GLY A 184 -14.86 -6.02 10.74
N GLN A 185 -15.85 -5.27 11.25
CA GLN A 185 -16.47 -4.16 10.53
C GLN A 185 -15.96 -2.79 11.03
N PRO A 186 -15.68 -1.84 10.14
CA PRO A 186 -15.30 -0.48 10.54
C PRO A 186 -16.50 0.26 11.12
N GLY A 187 -16.44 0.57 12.43
CA GLY A 187 -17.50 1.22 13.18
C GLY A 187 -17.08 2.56 13.80
N GLY A 188 -18.07 3.27 14.36
CA GLY A 188 -17.81 4.48 15.15
C GLY A 188 -17.48 5.76 14.37
N ALA A 189 -17.04 6.77 15.12
CA ALA A 189 -16.66 8.07 14.57
C ALA A 189 -15.35 7.96 13.77
N ALA A 190 -15.28 8.69 12.64
CA ALA A 190 -14.03 8.79 11.88
C ALA A 190 -13.12 9.84 12.52
N PHE A 191 -11.87 9.46 12.78
CA PHE A 191 -10.82 10.39 13.18
C PHE A 191 -10.08 10.88 11.92
N ALA A 192 -9.84 12.18 11.82
CA ALA A 192 -9.17 12.78 10.68
C ALA A 192 -7.72 13.12 11.01
N HIS A 193 -6.82 12.72 10.11
CA HIS A 193 -5.39 13.01 10.18
C HIS A 193 -5.06 14.20 9.27
N ALA A 194 -5.14 15.41 9.84
CA ALA A 194 -4.95 16.64 9.08
C ALA A 194 -3.51 16.79 8.57
N SER A 195 -2.52 16.24 9.29
CA SER A 195 -1.11 16.24 8.87
C SER A 195 -0.88 15.44 7.58
N VAL A 196 -1.76 14.49 7.24
CA VAL A 196 -1.68 13.71 5.99
C VAL A 196 -2.32 14.45 4.80
N ALA A 197 -3.11 15.50 5.06
CA ALA A 197 -3.69 16.31 3.99
C ALA A 197 -2.60 17.12 3.27
N ALA A 198 -2.87 17.53 2.02
CA ALA A 198 -1.93 18.26 1.18
C ALA A 198 -1.21 19.43 1.88
N ALA A 199 -1.96 20.25 2.64
CA ALA A 199 -1.39 21.37 3.38
C ALA A 199 -0.50 20.91 4.55
N GLY A 200 -0.89 19.85 5.25
CA GLY A 200 -0.09 19.25 6.32
C GLY A 200 1.23 18.67 5.81
N LEU A 201 1.20 17.98 4.67
CA LEU A 201 2.41 17.43 4.05
C LEU A 201 3.43 18.54 3.66
N VAL A 202 2.94 19.69 3.17
CA VAL A 202 3.79 20.85 2.88
C VAL A 202 4.31 21.49 4.17
N ALA A 203 3.44 21.68 5.17
CA ALA A 203 3.82 22.28 6.45
C ALA A 203 4.88 21.46 7.19
N LEU A 204 4.85 20.13 7.05
CA LEU A 204 5.86 19.21 7.58
C LEU A 204 7.11 19.08 6.70
N GLY A 205 7.16 19.76 5.55
CA GLY A 205 8.27 19.68 4.61
C GLY A 205 8.43 18.32 3.92
N LEU A 206 7.40 17.47 3.94
CA LEU A 206 7.44 16.12 3.34
C LEU A 206 7.30 16.17 1.81
N ILE A 207 6.65 17.23 1.32
CA ILE A 207 6.57 17.59 -0.10
C ILE A 207 6.80 19.09 -0.27
N SER A 208 7.33 19.50 -1.41
CA SER A 208 7.45 20.91 -1.77
C SER A 208 6.13 21.48 -2.32
N GLU A 209 5.96 22.80 -2.32
CA GLU A 209 4.82 23.43 -3.00
C GLU A 209 4.77 23.13 -4.50
N ALA A 210 5.93 23.07 -5.15
CA ALA A 210 6.05 22.71 -6.57
C ALA A 210 5.60 21.26 -6.83
N GLU A 211 5.95 20.34 -5.93
CA GLU A 211 5.48 18.95 -5.96
C GLU A 211 3.96 18.88 -5.76
N LEU A 212 3.40 19.64 -4.80
CA LEU A 212 1.96 19.71 -4.59
C LEU A 212 1.20 20.21 -5.85
N ILE A 213 1.70 21.25 -6.51
CA ILE A 213 1.11 21.75 -7.76
C ILE A 213 1.13 20.66 -8.84
N SER A 214 2.24 19.93 -8.95
CA SER A 214 2.41 18.85 -9.93
C SER A 214 1.45 17.69 -9.65
N LEU A 215 1.29 17.28 -8.39
CA LEU A 215 0.35 16.24 -7.97
C LEU A 215 -1.10 16.62 -8.26
N ARG A 216 -1.50 17.87 -8.01
CA ARG A 216 -2.85 18.36 -8.33
C ARG A 216 -3.13 18.36 -9.83
N ARG A 217 -2.15 18.72 -10.66
CA ARG A 217 -2.28 18.66 -12.13
C ARG A 217 -2.47 17.22 -12.62
N GLN A 218 -1.73 16.27 -12.06
CA GLN A 218 -1.89 14.84 -12.39
C GLN A 218 -3.30 14.34 -12.04
N GLN A 219 -3.84 14.70 -10.86
CA GLN A 219 -5.21 14.31 -10.47
C GLN A 219 -6.30 14.91 -11.37
N ALA A 220 -6.13 16.17 -11.77
CA ALA A 220 -7.07 16.83 -12.69
C ALA A 220 -7.04 16.20 -14.10
N GLY A 221 -5.87 15.78 -14.57
CA GLY A 221 -5.71 15.09 -15.85
C GLY A 221 -6.33 13.68 -15.86
N ASP A 222 -6.18 12.93 -14.76
CA ASP A 222 -6.73 11.57 -14.63
C ASP A 222 -8.27 11.55 -14.50
N SER A 223 -8.85 12.66 -14.03
CA SER A 223 -10.30 12.84 -13.90
C SER A 223 -10.98 13.25 -15.23
N GLY A 224 -10.22 13.51 -16.30
CA GLY A 224 -10.71 13.93 -17.62
C GLY A 224 -10.86 12.80 -18.65
N GLY A 225 -10.48 11.56 -18.30
CA GLY A 225 -10.52 10.40 -19.18
C GLY A 225 -11.88 9.72 -19.31
N ALA A 226 -12.94 10.47 -19.61
CA ALA A 226 -14.23 9.93 -20.03
C ALA A 226 -14.79 10.74 -21.20
N THR A 227 -14.21 10.57 -22.39
CA THR A 227 -14.87 10.89 -23.66
C THR A 227 -14.81 9.65 -24.55
N GLY A 228 -15.97 9.29 -25.09
CA GLY A 228 -16.18 8.03 -25.78
C GLY A 228 -15.77 8.01 -27.24
N GLY A 229 -15.38 6.81 -27.68
CA GLY A 229 -15.50 6.29 -29.05
C GLY A 229 -14.39 6.65 -30.05
N PRO A 230 -14.19 5.85 -31.12
CA PRO A 230 -15.09 4.79 -31.59
C PRO A 230 -14.50 3.37 -31.50
N VAL A 231 -15.41 2.42 -31.65
CA VAL A 231 -15.17 1.02 -31.99
C VAL A 231 -14.35 0.91 -33.28
N ASP A 232 -13.12 0.41 -33.21
CA ASP A 232 -12.47 -0.23 -34.37
C ASP A 232 -12.54 -1.74 -34.18
N ALA A 233 -13.60 -2.29 -34.77
CA ALA A 233 -13.68 -3.70 -35.12
C ALA A 233 -12.52 -4.01 -36.09
N GLY A 234 -11.81 -5.10 -35.82
CA GLY A 234 -10.54 -5.39 -36.43
C GLY A 234 -10.53 -5.58 -37.95
N SER A 235 -9.32 -5.57 -38.50
CA SER A 235 -8.96 -6.51 -39.55
C SER A 235 -7.44 -6.65 -39.60
N CYS A 236 -7.02 -7.91 -39.63
CA CYS A 236 -5.69 -8.41 -39.91
C CYS A 236 -5.11 -7.83 -41.21
N SER A 237 -3.86 -7.35 -41.12
CA SER A 237 -3.03 -7.04 -42.28
C SER A 237 -2.48 -8.34 -42.87
N VAL A 238 -3.05 -8.77 -43.99
CA VAL A 238 -2.40 -9.67 -44.95
C VAL A 238 -2.09 -8.87 -46.20
N SER A 239 -0.80 -8.71 -46.47
CA SER A 239 -0.31 -8.26 -47.77
C SER A 239 -0.29 -9.45 -48.71
N ASP A 240 -0.96 -9.35 -49.85
CA ASP A 240 -0.38 -9.68 -51.17
C ASP A 240 -1.45 -9.69 -52.27
N GLY A 241 -1.14 -8.99 -53.36
CA GLY A 241 -1.41 -9.44 -54.73
C GLY A 241 -2.84 -9.35 -55.26
N GLY A 242 -3.02 -8.56 -56.33
CA GLY A 242 -4.08 -8.82 -57.33
C GLY A 242 -4.88 -7.59 -57.71
N GLY A 243 -4.60 -7.07 -58.91
CA GLY A 243 -5.34 -5.94 -59.48
C GLY A 243 -6.77 -6.29 -59.90
N CYS A 244 -7.54 -5.26 -60.24
CA CYS A 244 -8.30 -5.17 -61.49
C CYS A 244 -9.05 -3.84 -61.59
N SER A 245 -9.22 -3.44 -62.84
CA SER A 245 -9.72 -2.17 -63.36
C SER A 245 -11.26 -2.10 -63.43
N CYS A 246 -11.83 -0.94 -63.10
CA CYS A 246 -13.02 -0.27 -63.69
C CYS A 246 -13.41 0.87 -62.72
N GLY A 247 -13.75 2.10 -63.06
CA GLY A 247 -14.18 2.74 -64.30
C GLY A 247 -14.89 4.03 -63.84
N SER A 248 -14.26 5.19 -64.01
CA SER A 248 -14.86 6.49 -63.64
C SER A 248 -15.72 6.99 -64.78
N GLY A 249 -17.00 7.26 -64.50
CA GLY A 249 -17.92 7.85 -65.45
C GLY A 249 -19.02 8.63 -64.74
N CYS A 250 -18.90 9.94 -64.69
CA CYS A 250 -20.03 10.86 -64.59
C CYS A 250 -19.65 12.18 -65.28
N GLY A 251 -20.13 12.31 -66.52
CA GLY A 251 -20.16 13.57 -67.25
C GLY A 251 -21.36 14.41 -66.82
N GLY A 252 -21.15 15.72 -66.74
CA GLY A 252 -22.21 16.70 -66.58
C GLY A 252 -22.90 17.04 -67.90
N GLY A 253 -24.08 17.64 -67.79
CA GLY A 253 -24.81 18.21 -68.91
C GLY A 253 -26.14 18.81 -68.45
N SER A 254 -26.12 20.14 -68.32
CA SER A 254 -27.19 21.14 -68.52
C SER A 254 -28.63 20.85 -68.10
#